data_AF-A0A945RXS2-F1
#
_entry.id   AF-A0A945RXS2-F1
#
_cell.length_a   1.000
_cell.length_b   1.000
_cell.length_c   1.000
_cell.angle_alpha   90.00
_cell.angle_beta   90.00
_cell.angle_gamma   90.00
#
_symmetry.space_group_name_H-M   'P 1'
#
loop_
_entity.id
_entity.type
_entity.pdbx_description
1 polymer ?
#
loop_
_entity_poly.entity_id
_entity_poly.type
_entity_poly.pdbx_seq_one_letter_code
_entity_poly.pdbx_strand_id
1 'polypeptide(L)'
;MATDTFLGRAAADWLANRLEGAALLRLLNQHTAALEQLFRGFKVGAKNVDKRTIRARLRSLIERDPEFRQAFLAFPGAPWTTWAQALLALSEEWLLRHWRTLARGAEGRELLVALALQERPALRRRGERALRTEHPWSPETAPKVSDSDVFPAEWLLLHDLMDNGREPTTSSPPASGGEETARIERELRVATKDLGHSRERLRRLKEQHAKVEATFQAERDLLQDQLRSTRREAREAREARDELTAELGARVERQVATFRCHSLGMTSELDLVREKLELGHDDDILARVRKVLAAQADLNERHGLLSQLRKRVTDLAVAEDELVRALEESVVVLPELKGTLERVRQERTELEKQLPESRPRDVESPFAALLLAQVGEALHNADGLARLDDVGSVLRAPFVLRTLRKGESELITEALEERRQGIAERMSSVEERGISPEVDADTVHHAVEIWHVGDVLESGRTAGLPWLFIDGYNVVKRVHALSRIEHGEGLAAARDSLVASCRSVAQRFGRLEVVFDGRGTVPSRETSDGVTVVFTAQTHDSQNADRYIMRQLGEVRDDTDALWLVTDDYGLRYHAEALADAFLPTDRFYHFLRVNRDS
;
A
#
# COMPACT_ATOMS: atom_id res chain seq x y z
N MET A 1 48.16 29.59 -23.03
CA MET A 1 47.86 28.14 -23.11
C MET A 1 46.52 27.92 -22.46
N ALA A 2 45.55 27.42 -23.23
CA ALA A 2 44.13 27.42 -22.91
C ALA A 2 43.80 26.45 -21.75
N THR A 3 43.42 26.98 -20.59
CA THR A 3 42.72 26.19 -19.59
C THR A 3 41.23 26.27 -19.92
N ASP A 4 40.78 25.23 -20.61
CA ASP A 4 39.44 24.97 -21.10
C ASP A 4 38.46 24.92 -19.91
N THR A 5 37.90 26.07 -19.51
CA THR A 5 36.86 26.13 -18.47
C THR A 5 35.58 25.54 -19.04
N PHE A 6 35.28 24.32 -18.63
CA PHE A 6 34.10 23.52 -19.00
C PHE A 6 32.76 24.14 -18.56
N LEU A 7 32.78 25.16 -17.70
CA LEU A 7 31.61 25.71 -17.05
C LEU A 7 31.67 27.25 -17.07
N GLY A 8 30.58 27.89 -17.50
CA GLY A 8 30.42 29.34 -17.54
C GLY A 8 30.14 29.90 -16.15
N ARG A 9 30.56 31.16 -15.92
CA ARG A 9 30.46 31.83 -14.62
C ARG A 9 29.02 31.88 -14.08
N ALA A 10 28.05 32.15 -14.95
CA ALA A 10 26.63 32.19 -14.60
C ALA A 10 26.08 30.81 -14.19
N ALA A 11 26.56 29.72 -14.83
CA ALA A 11 26.21 28.35 -14.45
C ALA A 11 26.83 27.97 -13.10
N ALA A 12 28.08 28.38 -12.83
CA ALA A 12 28.75 28.12 -11.55
C ALA A 12 28.07 28.87 -10.39
N ASP A 13 27.67 30.13 -10.63
CA ASP A 13 26.90 30.93 -9.68
C ASP A 13 25.53 30.30 -9.39
N TRP A 14 24.82 29.78 -10.39
CA TRP A 14 23.54 29.11 -10.18
C TRP A 14 23.70 27.79 -9.40
N LEU A 15 24.63 26.93 -9.80
CA LEU A 15 24.91 25.64 -9.15
C LEU A 15 25.29 25.78 -7.68
N ALA A 16 26.17 26.74 -7.36
CA ALA A 16 26.65 26.97 -6.00
C ALA A 16 25.51 27.33 -5.02
N ASN A 17 24.39 27.84 -5.53
CA ASN A 17 23.28 28.30 -4.72
C ASN A 17 22.07 27.36 -4.66
N ARG A 18 22.02 26.32 -5.50
CA ARG A 18 20.83 25.46 -5.64
C ARG A 18 20.79 24.31 -4.64
N LEU A 19 21.93 23.86 -4.10
CA LEU A 19 21.97 22.86 -3.03
C LEU A 19 21.55 23.47 -1.68
N GLU A 20 20.63 22.81 -0.99
CA GLU A 20 20.27 23.14 0.40
C GLU A 20 21.48 23.02 1.36
N GLY A 21 21.49 23.81 2.44
CA GLY A 21 22.58 23.83 3.40
C GLY A 21 22.95 22.47 3.99
N ALA A 22 21.97 21.60 4.28
CA ALA A 22 22.21 20.26 4.81
C ALA A 22 22.79 19.28 3.75
N ALA A 23 22.37 19.40 2.50
CA ALA A 23 22.89 18.62 1.38
C ALA A 23 24.33 19.06 1.03
N LEU A 24 24.56 20.36 0.99
CA LEU A 24 25.87 20.96 0.76
C LEU A 24 26.86 20.58 1.87
N LEU A 25 26.44 20.57 3.13
CA LEU A 25 27.32 20.17 4.24
C LEU A 25 27.71 18.68 4.16
N ARG A 26 26.80 17.81 3.69
CA ARG A 26 27.11 16.39 3.43
C ARG A 26 28.15 16.22 2.33
N LEU A 27 27.96 16.89 1.19
CA LEU A 27 28.92 16.88 0.08
C LEU A 27 30.30 17.38 0.53
N LEU A 28 30.33 18.49 1.27
CA LEU A 28 31.58 19.09 1.74
C LEU A 28 32.29 18.19 2.76
N ASN A 29 31.56 17.49 3.63
CA ASN A 29 32.13 16.50 4.55
C ASN A 29 32.67 15.25 3.83
N GLN A 30 32.19 14.92 2.63
CA GLN A 30 32.73 13.85 1.79
C GLN A 30 34.01 14.28 1.06
N HIS A 31 34.20 15.58 0.85
CA HIS A 31 35.36 16.18 0.18
C HIS A 31 36.12 17.15 1.11
N THR A 32 36.53 16.66 2.29
CA THR A 32 37.26 17.43 3.32
C THR A 32 38.57 18.04 2.82
N ALA A 33 39.24 17.41 1.86
CA ALA A 33 40.45 17.94 1.24
C ALA A 33 40.21 19.26 0.45
N ALA A 34 39.08 19.34 -0.26
CA ALA A 34 38.66 20.54 -0.99
C ALA A 34 38.20 21.67 -0.03
N LEU A 35 37.62 21.29 1.12
CA LEU A 35 37.26 22.20 2.22
C LEU A 35 38.50 22.81 2.90
N GLU A 36 39.52 22.00 3.19
CA GLU A 36 40.74 22.47 3.84
C GLU A 36 41.49 23.50 2.97
N GLN A 37 41.52 23.28 1.65
CA GLN A 37 42.11 24.21 0.69
C GLN A 37 41.37 25.56 0.58
N LEU A 38 40.03 25.56 0.73
CA LEU A 38 39.22 26.79 0.61
C LEU A 38 39.01 27.57 1.91
N PHE A 39 38.99 26.89 3.06
CA PHE A 39 38.51 27.47 4.31
C PHE A 39 39.57 27.58 5.41
N ARG A 40 40.79 27.06 5.20
CA ARG A 40 41.98 27.29 6.06
C ARG A 40 41.68 27.28 7.56
N GLY A 41 41.09 26.20 8.04
CA GLY A 41 40.75 26.00 9.45
C GLY A 41 39.38 26.56 9.89
N PHE A 42 38.66 27.27 9.01
CA PHE A 42 37.27 27.66 9.27
C PHE A 42 36.35 26.43 9.12
N LYS A 43 35.76 25.99 10.23
CA LYS A 43 34.81 24.87 10.24
C LYS A 43 33.47 25.32 9.65
N VAL A 44 33.15 24.80 8.46
CA VAL A 44 31.82 24.96 7.87
C VAL A 44 30.84 24.07 8.65
N GLY A 45 29.93 24.70 9.38
CA GLY A 45 28.88 24.03 10.15
C GLY A 45 27.49 24.40 9.64
N ALA A 46 26.45 23.71 10.13
CA ALA A 46 25.06 23.92 9.72
C ALA A 46 24.58 25.38 9.85
N LYS A 47 25.15 26.16 10.78
CA LYS A 47 24.81 27.59 11.00
C LYS A 47 25.47 28.55 10.01
N ASN A 48 26.48 28.10 9.26
CA ASN A 48 27.34 28.97 8.45
C ASN A 48 27.30 28.64 6.96
N VAL A 49 26.88 27.43 6.58
CA VAL A 49 26.93 26.90 5.20
C VAL A 49 26.18 27.76 4.18
N ASP A 50 25.14 28.48 4.61
CA ASP A 50 24.33 29.35 3.74
C ASP A 50 24.86 30.80 3.62
N LYS A 51 25.97 31.13 4.28
CA LYS A 51 26.56 32.47 4.20
C LYS A 51 27.08 32.75 2.79
N ARG A 52 26.86 34.00 2.33
CA ARG A 52 27.39 34.55 1.08
C ARG A 52 28.84 34.13 0.83
N THR A 53 29.73 34.40 1.76
CA THR A 53 31.17 34.14 1.60
C THR A 53 31.54 32.68 1.36
N ILE A 54 30.77 31.71 1.87
CA ILE A 54 31.00 30.27 1.67
C ILE A 54 30.58 29.85 0.26
N ARG A 55 29.45 30.38 -0.22
CA ARG A 55 28.95 30.11 -1.57
C ARG A 55 29.93 30.62 -2.67
N ALA A 56 30.82 31.61 -2.42
CA ALA A 56 31.93 32.01 -3.37
C ALA A 56 32.83 30.87 -3.61
N ARG A 57 33.25 30.36 -2.45
CA ARG A 57 34.46 29.60 -2.34
C ARG A 57 34.14 28.27 -2.99
N LEU A 58 32.90 27.81 -2.77
CA LEU A 58 32.23 26.81 -3.57
C LEU A 58 32.22 27.11 -5.08
N ARG A 59 31.73 28.28 -5.53
CA ARG A 59 31.74 28.65 -6.96
C ARG A 59 33.12 28.56 -7.59
N SER A 60 34.12 29.18 -6.95
CA SER A 60 35.50 29.19 -7.43
C SER A 60 36.11 27.78 -7.49
N LEU A 61 35.62 26.85 -6.67
CA LEU A 61 36.11 25.49 -6.65
C LEU A 61 35.39 24.61 -7.68
N ILE A 62 34.10 24.83 -7.94
CA ILE A 62 33.38 24.22 -9.08
C ILE A 62 34.02 24.64 -10.42
N GLU A 63 34.51 25.88 -10.54
CA GLU A 63 35.19 26.38 -11.74
C GLU A 63 36.59 25.76 -11.93
N ARG A 64 37.37 25.68 -10.85
CA ARG A 64 38.81 25.36 -10.91
C ARG A 64 39.14 23.88 -10.77
N ASP A 65 38.37 23.15 -9.95
CA ASP A 65 38.65 21.75 -9.64
C ASP A 65 37.73 20.84 -10.47
N PRO A 66 38.27 20.12 -11.48
CA PRO A 66 37.49 19.22 -12.30
C PRO A 66 36.94 18.02 -11.52
N GLU A 67 37.67 17.52 -10.51
CA GLU A 67 37.28 16.36 -9.73
C GLU A 67 36.14 16.73 -8.78
N PHE A 68 36.28 17.84 -8.05
CA PHE A 68 35.19 18.32 -7.23
C PHE A 68 33.97 18.74 -8.05
N ARG A 69 34.18 19.36 -9.23
CA ARG A 69 33.06 19.70 -10.13
C ARG A 69 32.27 18.45 -10.50
N GLN A 70 32.95 17.37 -10.88
CA GLN A 70 32.28 16.13 -11.22
C GLN A 70 31.55 15.52 -10.02
N ALA A 71 32.18 15.53 -8.85
CA ALA A 71 31.56 15.05 -7.61
C ALA A 71 30.34 15.90 -7.18
N PHE A 72 30.41 17.22 -7.38
CA PHE A 72 29.33 18.16 -7.11
C PHE A 72 28.12 17.91 -8.02
N LEU A 73 28.36 17.70 -9.32
CA LEU A 73 27.30 17.41 -10.28
C LEU A 73 26.71 16.01 -10.04
N ALA A 74 27.53 15.01 -9.72
CA ALA A 74 27.08 13.63 -9.46
C ALA A 74 26.52 13.41 -8.04
N PHE A 75 26.34 14.45 -7.23
CA PHE A 75 25.91 14.31 -5.84
C PHE A 75 24.47 13.77 -5.73
N PRO A 76 24.21 12.63 -5.06
CA PRO A 76 22.90 11.99 -5.01
C PRO A 76 21.75 12.86 -4.47
N GLY A 77 22.05 13.82 -3.59
CA GLY A 77 21.06 14.71 -2.98
C GLY A 77 20.89 16.05 -3.70
N ALA A 78 21.32 16.17 -4.96
CA ALA A 78 21.12 17.38 -5.76
C ALA A 78 19.78 17.33 -6.51
N PRO A 79 19.09 18.46 -6.72
CA PRO A 79 17.76 18.45 -7.35
C PRO A 79 17.76 17.95 -8.79
N TRP A 80 18.88 18.11 -9.52
CA TRP A 80 19.03 17.57 -10.88
C TRP A 80 19.28 16.05 -10.92
N THR A 81 19.39 15.34 -9.80
CA THR A 81 19.49 13.86 -9.81
C THR A 81 18.18 13.20 -10.19
N THR A 82 17.05 13.78 -9.79
CA THR A 82 15.71 13.35 -10.23
C THR A 82 15.62 13.43 -11.76
N TRP A 83 16.09 14.56 -12.32
CA TRP A 83 16.20 14.71 -13.77
C TRP A 83 17.21 13.74 -14.40
N ALA A 84 18.33 13.45 -13.74
CA ALA A 84 19.31 12.48 -14.25
C ALA A 84 18.73 11.06 -14.33
N GLN A 85 17.92 10.65 -13.34
CA GLN A 85 17.19 9.39 -13.34
C GLN A 85 16.08 9.36 -14.40
N ALA A 86 15.29 10.44 -14.51
CA ALA A 86 14.26 10.57 -15.53
C ALA A 86 14.82 10.48 -16.95
N LEU A 87 16.01 11.03 -17.20
CA LEU A 87 16.67 10.97 -18.51
C LEU A 87 17.14 9.56 -18.90
N LEU A 88 17.41 8.67 -17.94
CA LEU A 88 17.76 7.27 -18.23
C LEU A 88 16.60 6.51 -18.88
N ALA A 89 15.37 6.86 -18.50
CA ALA A 89 14.14 6.26 -19.04
C ALA A 89 13.76 6.76 -20.44
N LEU A 90 14.35 7.87 -20.91
CA LEU A 90 13.99 8.51 -22.18
C LEU A 90 15.00 8.15 -23.29
N SER A 91 14.55 8.04 -24.54
CA SER A 91 15.43 7.72 -25.66
C SER A 91 16.31 8.90 -26.09
N GLU A 92 17.52 8.62 -26.57
CA GLU A 92 18.47 9.65 -26.99
C GLU A 92 17.93 10.50 -28.15
N GLU A 93 17.32 9.87 -29.17
CA GLU A 93 16.76 10.56 -30.33
C GLU A 93 15.65 11.55 -29.94
N TRP A 94 14.81 11.15 -28.99
CA TRP A 94 13.71 12.00 -28.53
C TRP A 94 14.24 13.19 -27.73
N LEU A 95 15.18 12.97 -26.81
CA LEU A 95 15.80 14.03 -26.03
C LEU A 95 16.55 15.02 -26.93
N LEU A 96 17.24 14.55 -27.97
CA LEU A 96 17.87 15.43 -28.94
C LEU A 96 16.87 16.31 -29.71
N ARG A 97 15.63 15.87 -29.88
CA ARG A 97 14.58 16.67 -30.55
C ARG A 97 13.90 17.67 -29.60
N HIS A 98 13.70 17.29 -28.33
CA HIS A 98 12.79 18.02 -27.42
C HIS A 98 13.49 18.71 -26.23
N TRP A 99 14.79 18.52 -26.00
CA TRP A 99 15.49 19.11 -24.85
C TRP A 99 15.36 20.63 -24.73
N ARG A 100 15.25 21.36 -25.85
CA ARG A 100 15.07 22.82 -25.83
C ARG A 100 13.71 23.24 -25.28
N THR A 101 12.68 22.47 -25.61
CA THR A 101 11.32 22.70 -25.12
C THR A 101 11.25 22.40 -23.63
N LEU A 102 11.87 21.30 -23.21
CA LEU A 102 11.96 20.93 -21.80
C LEU A 102 12.79 21.93 -20.98
N ALA A 103 13.88 22.46 -21.55
CA ALA A 103 14.73 23.47 -20.91
C ALA A 103 14.07 24.86 -20.76
N ARG A 104 12.91 25.10 -21.40
CA ARG A 104 12.11 26.33 -21.23
C ARG A 104 11.18 26.29 -20.03
N GLY A 105 11.01 25.11 -19.42
CA GLY A 105 10.17 24.90 -18.26
C GLY A 105 10.68 25.52 -16.96
N ALA A 106 9.84 25.54 -15.91
CA ALA A 106 10.18 26.06 -14.58
C ALA A 106 11.46 25.42 -13.97
N GLU A 107 11.71 24.15 -14.28
CA GLU A 107 12.90 23.39 -13.85
C GLU A 107 13.92 23.15 -14.98
N GLY A 108 13.78 23.86 -16.10
CA GLY A 108 14.56 23.61 -17.31
C GLY A 108 16.08 23.72 -17.13
N ARG A 109 16.54 24.43 -16.09
CA ARG A 109 17.96 24.55 -15.73
C ARG A 109 18.53 23.29 -15.07
N GLU A 110 17.73 22.55 -14.31
CA GLU A 110 18.14 21.30 -13.67
C GLU A 110 18.31 20.19 -14.70
N LEU A 111 17.43 20.16 -15.69
CA LEU A 111 17.56 19.31 -16.87
C LEU A 111 18.89 19.52 -17.62
N LEU A 112 19.35 20.77 -17.79
CA LEU A 112 20.61 21.07 -18.49
C LEU A 112 21.83 20.51 -17.74
N VAL A 113 21.79 20.50 -16.41
CA VAL A 113 22.80 19.86 -15.56
C VAL A 113 22.73 18.35 -15.69
N ALA A 114 21.53 17.79 -15.62
CA ALA A 114 21.30 16.35 -15.77
C ALA A 114 21.76 15.81 -17.14
N LEU A 115 21.57 16.60 -18.22
CA LEU A 115 22.07 16.27 -19.55
C LEU A 115 23.60 16.19 -19.61
N ALA A 116 24.31 17.00 -18.81
CA ALA A 116 25.78 16.98 -18.75
C ALA A 116 26.35 15.76 -18.00
N LEU A 117 25.51 15.08 -17.20
CA LEU A 117 25.84 13.88 -16.45
C LEU A 117 25.53 12.57 -17.18
N GLN A 118 24.91 12.65 -18.37
CA GLN A 118 24.55 11.48 -19.14
C GLN A 118 25.78 10.74 -19.68
N GLU A 119 25.70 9.42 -19.70
CA GLU A 119 26.70 8.56 -20.36
C GLU A 119 26.65 8.71 -21.89
N ARG A 120 25.49 9.12 -22.41
CA ARG A 120 25.24 9.28 -23.85
C ARG A 120 25.92 10.54 -24.40
N PRO A 121 26.86 10.40 -25.36
CA PRO A 121 27.78 11.48 -25.73
C PRO A 121 27.09 12.67 -26.43
N ALA A 122 26.00 12.46 -27.18
CA ALA A 122 25.35 13.56 -27.89
C ALA A 122 24.54 14.46 -26.93
N LEU A 123 23.92 13.86 -25.90
CA LEU A 123 23.22 14.58 -24.84
C LEU A 123 24.19 15.28 -23.90
N ARG A 124 25.25 14.57 -23.50
CA ARG A 124 26.35 15.11 -22.71
C ARG A 124 26.91 16.37 -23.35
N ARG A 125 27.33 16.31 -24.61
CA ARG A 125 27.84 17.49 -25.35
C ARG A 125 26.89 18.69 -25.35
N ARG A 126 25.56 18.47 -25.32
CA ARG A 126 24.57 19.55 -25.26
C ARG A 126 24.44 20.14 -23.87
N GLY A 127 24.40 19.31 -22.82
CA GLY A 127 24.47 19.77 -21.43
C GLY A 127 25.76 20.52 -21.14
N GLU A 128 26.90 19.98 -21.56
CA GLU A 128 28.21 20.62 -21.45
C GLU A 128 28.27 21.97 -22.19
N ARG A 129 27.70 22.04 -23.41
CA ARG A 129 27.60 23.29 -24.15
C ARG A 129 26.70 24.30 -23.44
N ALA A 130 25.57 23.86 -22.88
CA ALA A 130 24.65 24.71 -22.14
C ALA A 130 25.30 25.25 -20.84
N LEU A 131 26.09 24.44 -20.15
CA LEU A 131 26.87 24.85 -18.98
C LEU A 131 27.95 25.89 -19.32
N ARG A 132 28.46 25.92 -20.56
CA ARG A 132 29.44 26.92 -21.03
C ARG A 132 28.80 28.25 -21.46
N THR A 133 27.57 28.20 -21.97
CA THR A 133 26.85 29.40 -22.44
C THR A 133 26.23 30.18 -21.29
N GLU A 134 26.28 31.51 -21.31
CA GLU A 134 25.68 32.36 -20.26
C GLU A 134 24.15 32.52 -20.39
N HIS A 135 23.62 32.43 -21.62
CA HIS A 135 22.22 32.71 -21.95
C HIS A 135 21.16 31.90 -21.17
N PRO A 136 21.31 30.60 -20.88
CA PRO A 136 20.29 29.86 -20.11
C PRO A 136 20.29 30.18 -18.60
N TRP A 137 21.34 30.81 -18.07
CA TRP A 137 21.55 31.01 -16.63
C TRP A 137 21.33 32.46 -16.17
N SER A 138 21.22 33.42 -17.09
CA SER A 138 20.96 34.82 -16.76
C SER A 138 19.50 35.03 -16.29
N PRO A 139 19.25 35.82 -15.24
CA PRO A 139 17.90 36.10 -14.74
C PRO A 139 17.03 36.88 -15.74
N GLU A 140 17.64 37.62 -16.68
CA GLU A 140 16.94 38.44 -17.67
C GLU A 140 16.38 37.65 -18.87
N THR A 141 16.80 36.39 -19.02
CA THR A 141 16.45 35.49 -20.14
C THR A 141 15.64 34.28 -19.68
N ALA A 142 15.20 34.26 -18.41
CA ALA A 142 14.19 33.31 -17.98
C ALA A 142 12.94 33.53 -18.84
N PRO A 143 12.46 32.51 -19.59
CA PRO A 143 11.26 32.68 -20.38
C PRO A 143 10.12 33.10 -19.44
N LYS A 144 9.45 34.22 -19.73
CA LYS A 144 8.15 34.49 -19.15
C LYS A 144 7.27 33.34 -19.59
N VAL A 145 6.90 32.46 -18.66
CA VAL A 145 5.95 31.39 -18.91
C VAL A 145 4.67 32.07 -19.39
N SER A 146 4.41 31.98 -20.68
CA SER A 146 3.13 32.35 -21.27
C SER A 146 2.14 31.27 -20.85
N ASP A 147 0.93 31.62 -20.43
CA ASP A 147 -0.17 30.66 -20.18
C ASP A 147 -0.47 29.76 -21.41
N SER A 148 0.09 30.09 -22.59
CA SER A 148 -0.01 29.29 -23.80
C SER A 148 1.08 28.24 -23.99
N ASP A 149 2.18 28.26 -23.22
CA ASP A 149 3.18 27.19 -23.25
C ASP A 149 2.76 26.13 -22.24
N VAL A 150 1.67 25.46 -22.59
CA VAL A 150 1.12 24.30 -21.90
C VAL A 150 2.23 23.25 -21.83
N PHE A 151 2.88 23.13 -20.67
CA PHE A 151 3.42 21.85 -20.26
C PHE A 151 2.32 20.82 -20.46
N PRO A 152 2.56 19.68 -21.13
CA PRO A 152 1.59 18.61 -21.16
C PRO A 152 1.19 18.34 -19.71
N ALA A 153 -0.08 18.53 -19.35
CA ALA A 153 -0.58 18.40 -17.98
C ALA A 153 -0.21 17.02 -17.39
N GLU A 154 0.01 16.04 -18.27
CA GLU A 154 0.47 14.69 -17.99
C GLU A 154 1.88 14.64 -17.36
N TRP A 155 2.71 15.67 -17.53
CA TRP A 155 4.08 15.72 -16.98
C TRP A 155 4.14 16.30 -15.56
N LEU A 156 3.25 17.23 -15.23
CA LEU A 156 3.05 17.70 -13.85
C LEU A 156 2.45 16.58 -12.99
N LEU A 157 1.52 15.79 -13.55
CA LEU A 157 0.97 14.59 -12.92
C LEU A 157 2.05 13.52 -12.65
N LEU A 158 3.00 13.33 -13.57
CA LEU A 158 4.09 12.36 -13.40
C LEU A 158 5.16 12.85 -12.41
N HIS A 159 5.34 14.17 -12.28
CA HIS A 159 6.24 14.81 -11.33
C HIS A 159 5.66 14.80 -9.91
N ASP A 160 4.39 15.18 -9.73
CA ASP A 160 3.69 15.15 -8.42
C ASP A 160 3.56 13.72 -7.86
N LEU A 161 3.53 12.71 -8.73
CA LEU A 161 3.57 11.31 -8.32
C LEU A 161 4.95 10.87 -7.79
N MET A 162 6.03 11.56 -8.19
CA MET A 162 7.42 11.21 -7.84
C MET A 162 8.02 12.07 -6.74
N ASP A 163 7.52 13.29 -6.49
CA ASP A 163 8.20 14.29 -5.66
C ASP A 163 7.51 14.50 -4.30
N ASN A 164 7.77 13.59 -3.36
CA ASN A 164 7.43 13.80 -1.94
C ASN A 164 8.38 14.82 -1.30
N GLY A 165 8.05 16.10 -1.45
CA GLY A 165 8.36 17.18 -0.50
C GLY A 165 9.74 17.84 -0.58
N ARG A 166 9.78 19.09 -1.06
CA ARG A 166 10.59 20.18 -0.46
C ARG A 166 10.30 21.57 -1.05
N GLU A 167 10.14 22.54 -0.15
CA GLU A 167 10.00 23.96 -0.44
C GLU A 167 11.35 24.63 -0.80
N PRO A 168 11.36 25.72 -1.61
CA PRO A 168 12.57 26.31 -2.16
C PRO A 168 13.21 27.34 -1.22
N THR A 169 14.54 27.36 -1.11
CA THR A 169 15.28 28.51 -0.54
C THR A 169 16.42 29.02 -1.41
N THR A 170 16.57 30.33 -1.34
CA THR A 170 17.22 31.24 -2.28
C THR A 170 18.71 31.46 -2.01
N SER A 171 19.44 31.56 -3.11
CA SER A 171 20.84 31.93 -3.33
C SER A 171 21.33 33.24 -2.68
N SER A 172 22.57 33.28 -2.20
CA SER A 172 23.62 34.05 -2.91
C SER A 172 25.02 34.01 -2.28
N PRO A 173 26.11 34.24 -3.06
CA PRO A 173 27.53 34.38 -2.68
C PRO A 173 28.10 35.83 -2.91
N PRO A 174 29.41 36.22 -2.84
CA PRO A 174 30.48 36.07 -1.83
C PRO A 174 31.77 36.99 -1.99
N ALA A 175 32.98 36.59 -1.48
CA ALA A 175 34.38 36.76 -2.02
C ALA A 175 35.38 37.40 -1.00
N SER A 176 36.73 37.36 -1.03
CA SER A 176 37.84 36.73 -1.82
C SER A 176 39.20 37.10 -1.17
N GLY A 177 40.23 36.26 -1.37
CA GLY A 177 41.68 36.55 -1.63
C GLY A 177 42.48 37.49 -0.69
N GLY A 178 43.79 37.38 -0.51
CA GLY A 178 44.81 36.54 -1.13
C GLY A 178 46.17 37.24 -0.95
N GLU A 179 46.86 36.95 0.16
CA GLU A 179 48.27 37.36 0.42
C GLU A 179 49.14 36.14 0.83
N GLU A 180 48.60 34.94 0.62
CA GLU A 180 48.91 33.80 1.47
C GLU A 180 50.13 32.98 1.03
N THR A 181 50.64 33.14 -0.17
CA THR A 181 51.58 32.18 -0.76
C THR A 181 52.97 32.20 -0.14
N ALA A 182 53.39 33.31 0.50
CA ALA A 182 54.66 33.38 1.23
C ALA A 182 54.56 32.94 2.72
N ARG A 183 53.34 32.95 3.29
CA ARG A 183 53.04 32.40 4.62
C ARG A 183 52.95 30.87 4.59
N ILE A 184 52.36 30.34 3.51
CA ILE A 184 52.13 28.92 3.26
C ILE A 184 53.42 28.09 3.35
N GLU A 185 54.55 28.60 2.89
CA GLU A 185 55.82 27.84 2.89
C GLU A 185 56.45 27.66 4.27
N ARG A 186 56.33 28.65 5.17
CA ARG A 186 56.76 28.51 6.57
C ARG A 186 55.76 27.70 7.39
N GLU A 187 54.48 27.87 7.09
CA GLU A 187 53.39 27.07 7.66
C GLU A 187 53.53 25.59 7.26
N LEU A 188 53.99 25.26 6.04
CA LEU A 188 54.21 23.89 5.59
C LEU A 188 55.26 23.13 6.41
N ARG A 189 56.36 23.77 6.81
CA ARG A 189 57.38 23.13 7.65
C ARG A 189 56.92 22.90 9.09
N VAL A 190 56.18 23.83 9.66
CA VAL A 190 55.55 23.66 10.98
C VAL A 190 54.45 22.59 10.90
N ALA A 191 53.63 22.61 9.85
CA ALA A 191 52.59 21.63 9.58
C ALA A 191 53.16 20.22 9.41
N THR A 192 54.33 20.01 8.80
CA THR A 192 54.92 18.66 8.71
C THR A 192 55.33 18.09 10.07
N LYS A 193 55.79 18.92 11.02
CA LYS A 193 56.07 18.49 12.39
C LYS A 193 54.78 18.26 13.19
N ASP A 194 53.79 19.13 13.02
CA ASP A 194 52.49 18.98 13.63
C ASP A 194 51.74 17.75 13.11
N LEU A 195 51.90 17.39 11.83
CA LEU A 195 51.37 16.16 11.24
C LEU A 195 51.98 14.90 11.86
N GLY A 196 53.27 14.93 12.22
CA GLY A 196 53.92 13.85 12.97
C GLY A 196 53.30 13.66 14.37
N HIS A 197 53.12 14.75 15.10
CA HIS A 197 52.47 14.72 16.42
C HIS A 197 50.97 14.38 16.35
N SER A 198 50.26 14.83 15.32
CA SER A 198 48.87 14.50 15.06
C SER A 198 48.69 13.02 14.70
N ARG A 199 49.63 12.42 13.95
CA ARG A 199 49.62 10.98 13.65
C ARG A 199 49.81 10.14 14.91
N GLU A 200 50.74 10.53 15.77
CA GLU A 200 50.97 9.83 17.04
C GLU A 200 49.78 9.99 17.99
N ARG A 201 49.17 11.18 18.07
CA ARG A 201 47.92 11.40 18.82
C ARG A 201 46.76 10.59 18.25
N LEU A 202 46.61 10.51 16.92
CA LEU A 202 45.60 9.68 16.26
C LEU A 202 45.80 8.20 16.54
N ARG A 203 47.05 7.72 16.59
CA ARG A 203 47.35 6.33 16.95
C ARG A 203 46.92 6.01 18.37
N ARG A 204 47.26 6.89 19.33
CA ARG A 204 46.83 6.75 20.73
C ARG A 204 45.31 6.84 20.88
N LEU A 205 44.66 7.73 20.15
CA LEU A 205 43.20 7.84 20.13
C LEU A 205 42.55 6.58 19.54
N LYS A 206 43.11 5.99 18.48
CA LYS A 206 42.64 4.71 17.91
C LYS A 206 42.81 3.55 18.90
N GLU A 207 43.96 3.48 19.58
CA GLU A 207 44.21 2.47 20.62
C GLU A 207 43.25 2.65 21.82
N GLN A 208 42.93 3.89 22.19
CA GLN A 208 41.92 4.18 23.22
C GLN A 208 40.50 3.83 22.74
N HIS A 209 40.14 4.17 21.50
CA HIS A 209 38.84 3.83 20.91
C HIS A 209 38.66 2.31 20.82
N ALA A 210 39.68 1.58 20.38
CA ALA A 210 39.65 0.12 20.31
C ALA A 210 39.46 -0.52 21.70
N LYS A 211 40.06 0.06 22.75
CA LYS A 211 39.84 -0.40 24.13
C LYS A 211 38.41 -0.13 24.60
N VAL A 212 37.87 1.06 24.30
CA VAL A 212 36.49 1.42 24.66
C VAL A 212 35.48 0.56 23.87
N GLU A 213 35.74 0.29 22.60
CA GLU A 213 34.91 -0.61 21.77
C GLU A 213 34.97 -2.04 22.28
N ALA A 214 36.14 -2.53 22.69
CA ALA A 214 36.26 -3.87 23.29
C ALA A 214 35.51 -3.96 24.62
N THR A 215 35.55 -2.92 25.47
CA THR A 215 34.75 -2.91 26.71
C THR A 215 33.25 -2.83 26.42
N PHE A 216 32.84 -2.04 25.43
CA PHE A 216 31.44 -1.93 25.04
C PHE A 216 30.90 -3.23 24.44
N GLN A 217 31.72 -3.92 23.64
CA GLN A 217 31.40 -5.25 23.10
C GLN A 217 31.25 -6.28 24.23
N ALA A 218 32.18 -6.31 25.19
CA ALA A 218 32.10 -7.19 26.35
C ALA A 218 30.86 -6.91 27.22
N GLU A 219 30.51 -5.64 27.45
CA GLU A 219 29.28 -5.26 28.15
C GLU A 219 28.02 -5.68 27.37
N ARG A 220 28.03 -5.53 26.05
CA ARG A 220 26.91 -5.93 25.19
C ARG A 220 26.72 -7.44 25.18
N ASP A 221 27.80 -8.20 25.13
CA ASP A 221 27.76 -9.66 25.18
C ASP A 221 27.26 -10.14 26.54
N LEU A 222 27.72 -9.52 27.64
CA LEU A 222 27.20 -9.79 28.99
C LEU A 222 25.69 -9.50 29.11
N LEU A 223 25.23 -8.36 28.59
CA LEU A 223 23.81 -8.01 28.57
C LEU A 223 23.00 -8.98 27.71
N GLN A 224 23.56 -9.43 26.60
CA GLN A 224 22.91 -10.40 25.72
C GLN A 224 22.77 -11.77 26.41
N ASP A 225 23.76 -12.19 27.18
CA ASP A 225 23.70 -13.41 27.96
C ASP A 225 22.74 -13.30 29.15
N GLN A 226 22.68 -12.14 29.83
CA GLN A 226 21.65 -11.85 30.85
C GLN A 226 20.23 -11.86 30.26
N LEU A 227 20.05 -11.32 29.05
CA LEU A 227 18.75 -11.38 28.36
C LEU A 227 18.38 -12.82 27.97
N ARG A 228 19.37 -13.65 27.60
CA ARG A 228 19.13 -15.07 27.32
C ARG A 228 18.76 -15.83 28.59
N SER A 229 19.45 -15.60 29.71
CA SER A 229 19.14 -16.26 30.99
C SER A 229 17.76 -15.86 31.51
N THR A 230 17.45 -14.57 31.53
CA THR A 230 16.12 -14.06 31.96
C THR A 230 14.98 -14.56 31.07
N ARG A 231 15.18 -14.66 29.76
CA ARG A 231 14.20 -15.28 28.84
C ARG A 231 13.99 -16.76 29.14
N ARG A 232 15.06 -17.48 29.46
CA ARG A 232 14.98 -18.89 29.83
C ARG A 232 14.23 -19.06 31.15
N GLU A 233 14.56 -18.29 32.18
CA GLU A 233 13.84 -18.28 33.46
C GLU A 233 12.36 -17.92 33.28
N ALA A 234 12.05 -16.92 32.44
CA ALA A 234 10.67 -16.55 32.15
C ALA A 234 9.91 -17.66 31.39
N ARG A 235 10.59 -18.42 30.54
CA ARG A 235 10.00 -19.57 29.85
C ARG A 235 9.74 -20.72 30.82
N GLU A 236 10.72 -21.07 31.64
CA GLU A 236 10.59 -22.12 32.68
C GLU A 236 9.47 -21.76 33.67
N ALA A 237 9.35 -20.49 34.07
CA ALA A 237 8.26 -20.02 34.93
C ALA A 237 6.88 -20.08 34.26
N ARG A 238 6.80 -19.83 32.94
CA ARG A 238 5.55 -19.98 32.18
C ARG A 238 5.15 -21.45 32.06
N GLU A 239 6.09 -22.32 31.71
CA GLU A 239 5.85 -23.76 31.60
C GLU A 239 5.38 -24.32 32.95
N ALA A 240 6.03 -23.95 34.07
CA ALA A 240 5.59 -24.35 35.41
C ALA A 240 4.21 -23.80 35.79
N ARG A 241 3.90 -22.55 35.40
CA ARG A 241 2.56 -21.97 35.63
C ARG A 241 1.51 -22.72 34.82
N ASP A 242 1.79 -23.00 33.56
CA ASP A 242 0.84 -23.67 32.66
C ASP A 242 0.59 -25.11 33.15
N GLU A 243 1.62 -25.82 33.61
CA GLU A 243 1.52 -27.12 34.28
C GLU A 243 0.64 -27.04 35.54
N LEU A 244 0.90 -26.08 36.44
CA LEU A 244 0.06 -25.87 37.64
C LEU A 244 -1.39 -25.55 37.29
N THR A 245 -1.63 -24.74 36.24
CA THR A 245 -3.00 -24.43 35.80
C THR A 245 -3.71 -25.65 35.22
N ALA A 246 -3.00 -26.51 34.48
CA ALA A 246 -3.53 -27.75 33.95
C ALA A 246 -3.86 -28.74 35.08
N GLU A 247 -2.97 -28.88 36.07
CA GLU A 247 -3.22 -29.71 37.26
C GLU A 247 -4.44 -29.22 38.06
N LEU A 248 -4.56 -27.91 38.23
CA LEU A 248 -5.67 -27.30 38.98
C LEU A 248 -6.98 -27.43 38.20
N GLY A 249 -6.96 -27.23 36.87
CA GLY A 249 -8.09 -27.49 35.98
C GLY A 249 -8.55 -28.94 36.06
N ALA A 250 -7.65 -29.91 35.89
CA ALA A 250 -7.96 -31.33 35.99
C ALA A 250 -8.45 -31.75 37.39
N ARG A 251 -8.02 -31.05 38.45
CA ARG A 251 -8.52 -31.27 39.81
C ARG A 251 -9.94 -30.72 39.98
N VAL A 252 -10.21 -29.52 39.47
CA VAL A 252 -11.55 -28.91 39.49
C VAL A 252 -12.52 -29.74 38.68
N GLU A 253 -12.15 -30.18 37.48
CA GLU A 253 -12.98 -31.06 36.65
C GLU A 253 -13.30 -32.37 37.35
N ARG A 254 -12.31 -33.02 37.98
CA ARG A 254 -12.55 -34.22 38.79
C ARG A 254 -13.50 -33.96 39.95
N GLN A 255 -13.35 -32.84 40.66
CA GLN A 255 -14.25 -32.48 41.77
C GLN A 255 -15.65 -32.16 41.29
N VAL A 256 -15.80 -31.45 40.17
CA VAL A 256 -17.08 -31.13 39.54
C VAL A 256 -17.76 -32.39 39.02
N ALA A 257 -17.03 -33.29 38.35
CA ALA A 257 -17.55 -34.57 37.89
C ALA A 257 -18.00 -35.45 39.07
N THR A 258 -17.21 -35.50 40.15
CA THR A 258 -17.57 -36.23 41.37
C THR A 258 -18.82 -35.63 42.02
N PHE A 259 -18.90 -34.30 42.13
CA PHE A 259 -20.08 -33.60 42.66
C PHE A 259 -21.32 -33.81 41.79
N ARG A 260 -21.19 -33.72 40.46
CA ARG A 260 -22.30 -33.95 39.51
C ARG A 260 -22.84 -35.38 39.60
N CYS A 261 -21.96 -36.37 39.69
CA CYS A 261 -22.37 -37.77 39.87
C CYS A 261 -23.04 -38.00 41.22
N HIS A 262 -22.49 -37.43 42.30
CA HIS A 262 -22.92 -37.73 43.67
C HIS A 262 -24.14 -36.91 44.12
N SER A 263 -24.25 -35.65 43.68
CA SER A 263 -25.28 -34.70 44.11
C SER A 263 -26.41 -34.52 43.11
N LEU A 264 -26.14 -34.72 41.81
CA LEU A 264 -27.12 -34.51 40.73
C LEU A 264 -27.50 -35.80 39.99
N GLY A 265 -26.85 -36.94 40.27
CA GLY A 265 -27.18 -38.23 39.67
C GLY A 265 -26.97 -38.30 38.14
N MET A 266 -26.18 -37.39 37.56
CA MET A 266 -25.93 -37.38 36.12
C MET A 266 -24.94 -38.47 35.74
N THR A 267 -25.38 -39.42 34.91
CA THR A 267 -24.54 -40.47 34.29
C THR A 267 -24.01 -40.01 32.92
N SER A 268 -22.97 -40.69 32.44
CA SER A 268 -22.20 -40.42 31.20
C SER A 268 -23.03 -40.27 29.91
N GLU A 269 -24.30 -40.66 29.92
CA GLU A 269 -25.22 -40.52 28.79
C GLU A 269 -25.68 -39.06 28.57
N LEU A 270 -25.70 -38.23 29.61
CA LEU A 270 -26.05 -36.80 29.51
C LEU A 270 -24.87 -35.92 29.07
N ASP A 271 -23.63 -36.36 29.31
CA ASP A 271 -22.43 -35.66 28.81
C ASP A 271 -22.29 -35.80 27.29
N LEU A 272 -22.72 -36.94 26.70
CA LEU A 272 -22.82 -37.13 25.23
C LEU A 272 -23.87 -36.23 24.57
N VAL A 273 -24.94 -35.87 25.29
CA VAL A 273 -25.95 -34.92 24.81
C VAL A 273 -25.40 -33.49 24.89
N ARG A 274 -24.60 -33.17 25.91
CA ARG A 274 -23.93 -31.87 26.04
C ARG A 274 -22.80 -31.70 25.03
N GLU A 275 -22.00 -32.72 24.76
CA GLU A 275 -20.92 -32.70 23.76
C GLU A 275 -21.50 -32.51 22.34
N LYS A 276 -22.68 -33.07 22.06
CA LYS A 276 -23.44 -32.82 20.83
C LYS A 276 -24.05 -31.42 20.74
N LEU A 277 -24.30 -30.75 21.87
CA LEU A 277 -24.78 -29.36 21.93
C LEU A 277 -23.61 -28.36 21.89
N GLU A 278 -22.45 -28.70 22.46
CA GLU A 278 -21.22 -27.89 22.45
C GLU A 278 -20.52 -27.91 21.09
N LEU A 279 -20.59 -29.00 20.31
CA LEU A 279 -20.14 -29.05 18.91
C LEU A 279 -20.94 -28.13 17.96
N GLY A 280 -22.07 -27.59 18.42
CA GLY A 280 -22.92 -26.67 17.67
C GLY A 280 -22.74 -25.19 18.01
N HIS A 281 -21.86 -24.82 18.95
CA HIS A 281 -21.70 -23.43 19.38
C HIS A 281 -20.22 -23.04 19.54
N ASP A 282 -19.85 -21.99 18.80
CA ASP A 282 -18.69 -21.12 19.00
C ASP A 282 -17.28 -21.74 18.88
N ASP A 283 -16.92 -22.13 17.65
CA ASP A 283 -15.51 -22.02 17.24
C ASP A 283 -15.17 -20.53 17.07
N ASP A 284 -14.43 -19.98 18.04
CA ASP A 284 -13.77 -18.68 17.96
C ASP A 284 -13.16 -18.51 16.55
N ILE A 285 -13.62 -17.50 15.80
CA ILE A 285 -13.19 -17.27 14.42
C ILE A 285 -11.65 -17.23 14.34
N LEU A 286 -10.99 -16.77 15.40
CA LEU A 286 -9.54 -16.78 15.51
C LEU A 286 -8.94 -18.19 15.60
N ALA A 287 -9.61 -19.13 16.26
CA ALA A 287 -9.22 -20.54 16.30
C ALA A 287 -9.40 -21.20 14.93
N ARG A 288 -10.51 -20.90 14.23
CA ARG A 288 -10.75 -21.38 12.86
C ARG A 288 -9.75 -20.79 11.86
N VAL A 289 -9.43 -19.51 11.96
CA VAL A 289 -8.37 -18.84 11.18
C VAL A 289 -7.01 -19.46 11.45
N ARG A 290 -6.65 -19.70 12.72
CA ARG A 290 -5.38 -20.37 13.07
C ARG A 290 -5.29 -21.78 12.51
N LYS A 291 -6.39 -22.56 12.55
CA LYS A 291 -6.45 -23.90 11.98
C LYS A 291 -6.30 -23.90 10.46
N VAL A 292 -6.94 -22.95 9.77
CA VAL A 292 -6.81 -22.78 8.31
C VAL A 292 -5.41 -22.33 7.93
N LEU A 293 -4.81 -21.39 8.68
CA LEU A 293 -3.43 -20.94 8.45
C LEU A 293 -2.40 -22.05 8.71
N ALA A 294 -2.62 -22.88 9.73
CA ALA A 294 -1.77 -24.06 9.99
C ALA A 294 -1.89 -25.10 8.86
N ALA A 295 -3.11 -25.39 8.40
CA ALA A 295 -3.32 -26.28 7.25
C ALA A 295 -2.68 -25.74 5.97
N GLN A 296 -2.72 -24.42 5.74
CA GLN A 296 -2.04 -23.78 4.61
C GLN A 296 -0.52 -23.80 4.76
N ALA A 297 0.01 -23.65 5.98
CA ALA A 297 1.44 -23.76 6.24
C ALA A 297 1.96 -25.19 5.95
N ASP A 298 1.22 -26.22 6.37
CA ASP A 298 1.52 -27.62 6.05
C ASP A 298 1.49 -27.88 4.53
N LEU A 299 0.53 -27.28 3.82
CA LEU A 299 0.46 -27.37 2.35
C LEU A 299 1.64 -26.65 1.68
N ASN A 300 2.04 -25.48 2.20
CA ASN A 300 3.20 -24.74 1.70
C ASN A 300 4.53 -25.48 1.96
N GLU A 301 4.64 -26.22 3.07
CA GLU A 301 5.81 -27.05 3.37
C GLU A 301 5.88 -28.28 2.45
N ARG A 302 4.73 -28.89 2.13
CA ARG A 302 4.64 -30.06 1.24
C ARG A 302 4.85 -29.72 -0.23
N HIS A 303 4.32 -28.60 -0.70
CA HIS A 303 4.35 -28.22 -2.12
C HIS A 303 5.38 -27.14 -2.46
N GLY A 304 6.08 -26.60 -1.46
CA GLY A 304 7.00 -25.47 -1.61
C GLY A 304 6.26 -24.13 -1.79
N LEU A 305 6.96 -23.03 -1.52
CA LEU A 305 6.38 -21.70 -1.75
C LEU A 305 6.29 -21.41 -3.26
N LEU A 306 5.24 -20.71 -3.69
CA LEU A 306 5.09 -20.25 -5.09
C LEU A 306 6.31 -19.46 -5.58
N SER A 307 7.00 -18.73 -4.71
CA SER A 307 8.25 -18.03 -5.03
C SER A 307 9.40 -18.99 -5.35
N GLN A 308 9.49 -20.12 -4.66
CA GLN A 308 10.49 -21.16 -4.90
C GLN A 308 10.19 -21.94 -6.18
N LEU A 309 8.91 -22.26 -6.44
CA LEU A 309 8.49 -22.89 -7.70
C LEU A 309 8.75 -21.99 -8.90
N ARG A 310 8.43 -20.68 -8.81
CA ARG A 310 8.75 -19.69 -9.86
C ARG A 310 10.25 -19.61 -10.13
N LYS A 311 11.06 -19.52 -9.07
CA LYS A 311 12.52 -19.50 -9.20
C LYS A 311 13.04 -20.78 -9.85
N ARG A 312 12.46 -21.94 -9.50
CA ARG A 312 12.86 -23.21 -10.10
C ARG A 312 12.53 -23.27 -11.59
N VAL A 313 11.38 -22.74 -12.01
CA VAL A 313 11.01 -22.65 -13.44
C VAL A 313 11.97 -21.72 -14.19
N THR A 314 12.35 -20.58 -13.63
CA THR A 314 13.33 -19.67 -14.27
C THR A 314 14.71 -20.32 -14.38
N ASP A 315 15.16 -21.01 -13.32
CA ASP A 315 16.45 -21.71 -13.32
C ASP A 315 16.46 -22.84 -14.37
N LEU A 316 15.35 -23.56 -14.53
CA LEU A 316 15.19 -24.59 -15.56
C LEU A 316 15.13 -24.02 -16.98
N ALA A 317 14.53 -22.85 -17.18
CA ALA A 317 14.51 -22.17 -18.47
C ALA A 317 15.92 -21.71 -18.90
N VAL A 318 16.69 -21.14 -17.97
CA VAL A 318 18.09 -20.76 -18.22
C VAL A 318 18.94 -22.00 -18.54
N ALA A 319 18.76 -23.09 -17.80
CA ALA A 319 19.46 -24.35 -18.07
C ALA A 319 19.06 -24.96 -19.42
N GLU A 320 17.79 -24.83 -19.83
CA GLU A 320 17.34 -25.25 -21.16
C GLU A 320 18.03 -24.44 -22.26
N ASP A 321 18.09 -23.12 -22.14
CA ASP A 321 18.75 -22.24 -23.10
C ASP A 321 20.25 -22.52 -23.22
N GLU A 322 20.92 -22.81 -22.09
CA GLU A 322 22.33 -23.22 -22.08
C GLU A 322 22.55 -24.57 -22.76
N LEU A 323 21.65 -25.54 -22.52
CA LEU A 323 21.70 -26.86 -23.18
C LEU A 323 21.40 -26.77 -24.68
N VAL A 324 20.46 -25.92 -25.10
CA VAL A 324 20.16 -25.67 -26.52
C VAL A 324 21.34 -25.00 -27.21
N ARG A 325 21.94 -23.97 -26.62
CA ARG A 325 23.16 -23.34 -27.15
C ARG A 325 24.31 -24.34 -27.25
N ALA A 326 24.50 -25.18 -26.23
CA ALA A 326 25.52 -26.22 -26.26
C ALA A 326 25.26 -27.26 -27.36
N LEU A 327 24.00 -27.57 -27.71
CA LEU A 327 23.66 -28.44 -28.84
C LEU A 327 23.91 -27.77 -30.19
N GLU A 328 23.58 -26.49 -30.32
CA GLU A 328 23.73 -25.72 -31.57
C GLU A 328 25.21 -25.43 -31.89
N GLU A 329 26.03 -25.21 -30.87
CA GLU A 329 27.46 -24.91 -31.01
C GLU A 329 28.34 -26.18 -31.12
N SER A 330 27.79 -27.38 -30.88
CA SER A 330 28.58 -28.64 -30.85
C SER A 330 28.50 -29.44 -32.15
N VAL A 331 29.65 -29.74 -32.75
CA VAL A 331 29.78 -30.58 -33.95
C VAL A 331 29.53 -32.08 -33.66
N VAL A 332 29.80 -32.53 -32.44
CA VAL A 332 29.50 -33.90 -31.97
C VAL A 332 28.69 -33.80 -30.69
N VAL A 333 27.45 -34.27 -30.73
CA VAL A 333 26.50 -34.16 -29.62
C VAL A 333 26.62 -35.36 -28.68
N LEU A 334 26.77 -35.10 -27.38
CA LEU A 334 26.67 -36.11 -26.33
C LEU A 334 25.22 -36.62 -26.24
N PRO A 335 24.96 -37.94 -26.30
CA PRO A 335 23.60 -38.50 -26.22
C PRO A 335 22.85 -38.11 -24.92
N GLU A 336 23.59 -38.01 -23.81
CA GLU A 336 23.07 -37.61 -22.50
C GLU A 336 22.53 -36.18 -22.50
N LEU A 337 23.05 -35.31 -23.38
CA LEU A 337 22.66 -33.90 -23.45
C LEU A 337 21.24 -33.73 -24.02
N LYS A 338 20.87 -34.58 -25.00
CA LYS A 338 19.49 -34.66 -25.50
C LYS A 338 18.53 -35.21 -24.46
N GLY A 339 18.91 -36.28 -23.76
CA GLY A 339 18.09 -36.86 -22.69
C GLY A 339 17.88 -35.90 -21.51
N THR A 340 18.91 -35.12 -21.17
CA THR A 340 18.83 -34.11 -20.10
C THR A 340 17.95 -32.94 -20.53
N LEU A 341 18.03 -32.49 -21.79
CA LEU A 341 17.15 -31.44 -22.32
C LEU A 341 15.67 -31.86 -22.29
N GLU A 342 15.35 -33.08 -22.72
CA GLU A 342 13.98 -33.60 -22.69
C GLU A 342 13.43 -33.68 -21.25
N ARG A 343 14.28 -34.07 -20.31
CA ARG A 343 13.92 -34.16 -18.88
C ARG A 343 13.71 -32.77 -18.25
N VAL A 344 14.57 -31.81 -18.57
CA VAL A 344 14.42 -30.40 -18.14
C VAL A 344 13.13 -29.80 -18.70
N ARG A 345 12.82 -30.05 -19.98
CA ARG A 345 11.56 -29.62 -20.60
C ARG A 345 10.34 -30.21 -19.91
N GLN A 346 10.35 -31.52 -19.64
CA GLN A 346 9.26 -32.20 -18.95
C GLN A 346 9.03 -31.62 -17.55
N GLU A 347 10.08 -31.52 -16.74
CA GLU A 347 9.99 -30.94 -15.38
C GLU A 347 9.52 -29.48 -15.42
N ARG A 348 9.97 -28.68 -16.39
CA ARG A 348 9.50 -27.31 -16.57
C ARG A 348 8.00 -27.26 -16.88
N THR A 349 7.52 -28.07 -17.83
CA THR A 349 6.08 -28.12 -18.17
C THR A 349 5.20 -28.65 -17.04
N GLU A 350 5.70 -29.58 -16.22
CA GLU A 350 4.96 -30.08 -15.05
C GLU A 350 4.85 -29.01 -13.96
N LEU A 351 5.92 -28.26 -13.71
CA LEU A 351 5.92 -27.14 -12.76
C LEU A 351 5.09 -25.96 -13.25
N GLU A 352 5.13 -25.64 -14.54
CA GLU A 352 4.28 -24.60 -15.16
C GLU A 352 2.79 -24.91 -15.03
N LYS A 353 2.37 -26.18 -15.12
CA LYS A 353 0.97 -26.60 -14.91
C LYS A 353 0.50 -26.44 -13.47
N GLN A 354 1.41 -26.42 -12.50
CA GLN A 354 1.10 -26.28 -11.07
C GLN A 354 1.05 -24.82 -10.61
N LEU A 355 1.52 -23.88 -11.44
CA LEU A 355 1.51 -22.45 -11.14
C LEU A 355 0.16 -21.83 -11.54
N PRO A 356 -0.50 -21.07 -10.65
CA PRO A 356 -1.67 -20.27 -11.01
C PRO A 356 -1.30 -19.32 -12.16
N GLU A 357 -2.17 -19.19 -13.17
CA GLU A 357 -1.99 -18.34 -14.34
C GLU A 357 -1.77 -16.87 -13.93
N SER A 358 -0.52 -16.55 -13.68
CA SER A 358 0.00 -15.21 -13.52
C SER A 358 1.38 -15.28 -14.12
N ARG A 359 1.42 -15.48 -15.44
CA ARG A 359 2.65 -15.39 -16.21
C ARG A 359 3.27 -14.03 -15.89
N PRO A 360 4.50 -13.95 -15.36
CA PRO A 360 5.28 -12.76 -15.61
C PRO A 360 5.48 -12.71 -17.13
N ARG A 361 4.80 -11.77 -17.79
CA ARG A 361 5.08 -11.49 -19.21
C ARG A 361 6.51 -10.97 -19.23
N ASP A 362 7.41 -11.65 -19.95
CA ASP A 362 8.81 -11.23 -20.07
C ASP A 362 8.85 -9.88 -20.75
N VAL A 363 9.04 -8.86 -19.92
CA VAL A 363 9.15 -7.49 -20.37
C VAL A 363 10.57 -7.04 -20.06
N GLU A 364 11.33 -6.80 -21.12
CA GLU A 364 12.72 -6.37 -21.01
C GLU A 364 12.84 -4.91 -20.54
N SER A 365 11.80 -4.09 -20.78
CA SER A 365 11.77 -2.69 -20.36
C SER A 365 11.32 -2.52 -18.90
N PRO A 366 12.16 -1.93 -18.02
CA PRO A 366 11.81 -1.67 -16.62
C PRO A 366 10.53 -0.82 -16.46
N PHE A 367 10.24 0.04 -17.45
CA PHE A 367 9.04 0.88 -17.46
C PHE A 367 7.77 0.05 -17.72
N ALA A 368 7.85 -0.89 -18.67
CA ALA A 368 6.73 -1.78 -18.96
C ALA A 368 6.52 -2.81 -17.84
N ALA A 369 7.60 -3.25 -17.16
CA ALA A 369 7.49 -4.06 -15.94
C ALA A 369 6.81 -3.30 -14.79
N LEU A 370 7.09 -2.02 -14.63
CA LEU A 370 6.45 -1.16 -13.62
C LEU A 370 4.97 -0.93 -13.92
N LEU A 371 4.60 -0.72 -15.19
CA LEU A 371 3.20 -0.63 -15.61
C LEU A 371 2.47 -1.95 -15.37
N LEU A 372 3.06 -3.10 -15.72
CA LEU A 372 2.48 -4.42 -15.45
C LEU A 372 2.34 -4.71 -13.96
N ALA A 373 3.28 -4.27 -13.11
CA ALA A 373 3.19 -4.40 -11.66
C ALA A 373 1.99 -3.63 -11.11
N GLN A 374 1.76 -2.40 -11.60
CA GLN A 374 0.59 -1.60 -11.21
C GLN A 374 -0.73 -2.22 -11.69
N VAL A 375 -0.77 -2.82 -12.89
CA VAL A 375 -1.93 -3.61 -13.38
C VAL A 375 -2.17 -4.85 -12.50
N GLY A 376 -1.11 -5.48 -12.01
CA GLY A 376 -1.18 -6.60 -11.07
C GLY A 376 -1.76 -6.20 -9.71
N GLU A 377 -1.32 -5.08 -9.15
CA GLU A 377 -1.74 -4.58 -7.83
C GLU A 377 -3.18 -4.05 -7.78
N ALA A 378 -3.76 -3.68 -8.92
CA ALA A 378 -5.12 -3.14 -9.02
C ALA A 378 -6.23 -4.07 -8.47
N LEU A 379 -5.98 -5.39 -8.36
CA LEU A 379 -6.95 -6.34 -7.77
C LEU A 379 -7.20 -6.15 -6.27
N HIS A 380 -6.26 -5.53 -5.54
CA HIS A 380 -6.31 -5.45 -4.08
C HIS A 380 -6.82 -4.10 -3.57
N ASN A 381 -7.14 -3.16 -4.48
CA ASN A 381 -7.57 -1.81 -4.14
C ASN A 381 -9.04 -1.61 -4.51
N ALA A 382 -9.81 -0.97 -3.62
CA ALA A 382 -11.24 -0.67 -3.82
C ALA A 382 -11.50 0.19 -5.08
N ASP A 383 -10.53 1.01 -5.50
CA ASP A 383 -10.58 1.85 -6.71
C ASP A 383 -9.82 1.24 -7.90
N GLY A 384 -9.73 -0.10 -7.97
CA GLY A 384 -8.93 -0.83 -8.96
C GLY A 384 -9.26 -0.47 -10.42
N LEU A 385 -10.53 -0.22 -10.74
CA LEU A 385 -10.97 0.18 -12.09
C LEU A 385 -10.50 1.58 -12.47
N ALA A 386 -10.58 2.56 -11.57
CA ALA A 386 -10.11 3.92 -11.82
C ALA A 386 -8.60 3.96 -12.07
N ARG A 387 -7.82 3.17 -11.31
CA ARG A 387 -6.37 3.04 -11.54
C ARG A 387 -6.04 2.34 -12.86
N LEU A 388 -6.85 1.38 -13.30
CA LEU A 388 -6.69 0.74 -14.62
C LEU A 388 -7.09 1.67 -15.77
N ASP A 389 -7.99 2.62 -15.54
CA ASP A 389 -8.31 3.69 -16.49
C ASP A 389 -7.21 4.74 -16.56
N ASP A 390 -6.59 5.09 -15.43
CA ASP A 390 -5.43 5.97 -15.39
C ASP A 390 -4.25 5.37 -16.17
N VAL A 391 -3.91 4.10 -15.91
CA VAL A 391 -2.85 3.38 -16.66
C VAL A 391 -3.21 3.26 -18.15
N GLY A 392 -4.49 3.03 -18.47
CA GLY A 392 -4.98 3.02 -19.85
C GLY A 392 -4.88 4.38 -20.54
N SER A 393 -5.09 5.48 -19.83
CA SER A 393 -4.94 6.84 -20.36
C SER A 393 -3.48 7.18 -20.65
N VAL A 394 -2.57 6.72 -19.77
CA VAL A 394 -1.12 6.88 -19.91
C VAL A 394 -0.61 6.09 -21.13
N LEU A 395 -1.09 4.87 -21.36
CA LEU A 395 -0.70 4.08 -22.54
C LEU A 395 -1.17 4.67 -23.88
N ARG A 396 -2.29 5.41 -23.89
CA ARG A 396 -2.77 6.13 -25.08
C ARG A 396 -1.94 7.37 -25.39
N ALA A 397 -1.08 7.82 -24.47
CA ALA A 397 -0.24 8.97 -24.70
C ALA A 397 0.81 8.67 -25.79
N PRO A 398 0.92 9.51 -26.83
CA PRO A 398 1.83 9.26 -27.97
C PRO A 398 3.30 9.12 -27.61
N PHE A 399 3.72 9.59 -26.44
CA PHE A 399 5.09 9.44 -25.94
C PHE A 399 5.33 8.07 -25.31
N VAL A 400 4.33 7.49 -24.63
CA VAL A 400 4.39 6.16 -24.01
C VAL A 400 4.50 5.07 -25.07
N LEU A 401 3.72 5.20 -26.15
CA LEU A 401 3.81 4.32 -27.33
C LEU A 401 5.17 4.40 -28.05
N ARG A 402 5.93 5.49 -27.86
CA ARG A 402 7.27 5.67 -28.43
C ARG A 402 8.39 5.20 -27.50
N THR A 403 8.14 5.10 -26.20
CA THR A 403 9.08 4.58 -25.18
C THR A 403 8.99 3.07 -25.01
N LEU A 404 7.81 2.50 -25.26
CA LEU A 404 7.60 1.06 -25.30
C LEU A 404 8.23 0.48 -26.57
N ARG A 405 8.92 -0.66 -26.45
CA ARG A 405 9.43 -1.39 -27.62
C ARG A 405 8.26 -1.99 -28.39
N LYS A 406 8.50 -2.35 -29.67
CA LYS A 406 7.50 -3.02 -30.50
C LYS A 406 6.98 -4.28 -29.78
N GLY A 407 5.67 -4.37 -29.60
CA GLY A 407 5.00 -5.47 -28.91
C GLY A 407 4.77 -5.25 -27.40
N GLU A 408 5.52 -4.38 -26.72
CA GLU A 408 5.32 -4.13 -25.28
C GLU A 408 4.02 -3.37 -25.01
N SER A 409 3.64 -2.45 -25.90
CA SER A 409 2.34 -1.77 -25.79
C SER A 409 1.18 -2.74 -25.97
N GLU A 410 1.29 -3.68 -26.91
CA GLU A 410 0.28 -4.71 -27.14
C GLU A 410 0.20 -5.67 -25.94
N LEU A 411 1.33 -6.05 -25.35
CA LEU A 411 1.38 -6.87 -24.14
C LEU A 411 0.78 -6.18 -22.91
N ILE A 412 0.96 -4.87 -22.75
CA ILE A 412 0.36 -4.14 -21.61
C ILE A 412 -1.12 -3.87 -21.88
N THR A 413 -1.51 -3.58 -23.12
CA THR A 413 -2.92 -3.42 -23.50
C THR A 413 -3.69 -4.73 -23.33
N GLU A 414 -3.13 -5.84 -23.77
CA GLU A 414 -3.70 -7.18 -23.57
C GLU A 414 -3.73 -7.54 -22.07
N ALA A 415 -2.70 -7.21 -21.29
CA ALA A 415 -2.74 -7.39 -19.83
C ALA A 415 -3.78 -6.51 -19.15
N LEU A 416 -4.02 -5.28 -19.63
CA LEU A 416 -5.10 -4.42 -19.16
C LEU A 416 -6.47 -4.96 -19.53
N GLU A 417 -6.64 -5.47 -20.75
CA GLU A 417 -7.89 -6.05 -21.23
C GLU A 417 -8.20 -7.35 -20.52
N GLU A 418 -7.26 -8.28 -20.40
CA GLU A 418 -7.38 -9.49 -19.59
C GLU A 418 -7.67 -9.16 -18.13
N ARG A 419 -7.08 -8.08 -17.59
CA ARG A 419 -7.32 -7.68 -16.20
C ARG A 419 -8.68 -7.00 -16.00
N ARG A 420 -9.11 -6.18 -16.94
CA ARG A 420 -10.46 -5.61 -16.98
C ARG A 420 -11.49 -6.70 -17.16
N GLN A 421 -11.22 -7.66 -18.03
CA GLN A 421 -12.06 -8.81 -18.26
C GLN A 421 -12.07 -9.72 -17.03
N GLY A 422 -10.96 -9.97 -16.34
CA GLY A 422 -10.95 -10.73 -15.09
C GLY A 422 -11.62 -10.02 -13.91
N ILE A 423 -11.60 -8.69 -13.86
CA ILE A 423 -12.39 -7.91 -12.88
C ILE A 423 -13.86 -7.93 -13.27
N ALA A 424 -14.18 -7.74 -14.55
CA ALA A 424 -15.54 -7.80 -15.07
C ALA A 424 -16.13 -9.20 -14.98
N GLU A 425 -15.33 -10.26 -15.12
CA GLU A 425 -15.69 -11.67 -14.95
C GLU A 425 -15.76 -12.04 -13.48
N ARG A 426 -15.09 -11.32 -12.58
CA ARG A 426 -15.29 -11.46 -11.12
C ARG A 426 -16.52 -10.69 -10.65
N MET A 427 -16.76 -9.52 -11.20
CA MET A 427 -18.01 -8.77 -10.98
C MET A 427 -19.16 -9.54 -11.60
N SER A 428 -19.00 -10.08 -12.82
CA SER A 428 -19.97 -10.94 -13.46
C SER A 428 -20.05 -12.28 -12.77
N SER A 429 -19.00 -12.94 -12.28
CA SER A 429 -19.15 -14.19 -11.51
C SER A 429 -19.61 -13.95 -10.07
N VAL A 430 -19.56 -12.72 -9.57
CA VAL A 430 -20.31 -12.28 -8.38
C VAL A 430 -21.78 -12.01 -8.75
N GLU A 431 -22.07 -11.52 -9.96
CA GLU A 431 -23.42 -11.29 -10.51
C GLU A 431 -24.06 -12.53 -11.19
N GLU A 432 -23.29 -13.56 -11.57
CA GLU A 432 -23.65 -14.79 -12.34
C GLU A 432 -23.57 -16.02 -11.43
N ARG A 433 -22.86 -15.93 -10.28
CA ARG A 433 -23.33 -16.62 -9.07
C ARG A 433 -24.66 -16.02 -8.56
N GLY A 434 -25.09 -14.90 -9.15
CA GLY A 434 -26.47 -14.42 -9.23
C GLY A 434 -27.19 -14.80 -10.54
N ILE A 435 -27.09 -16.07 -10.96
CA ILE A 435 -28.08 -16.84 -11.77
C ILE A 435 -28.32 -16.47 -13.24
N SER A 436 -28.15 -17.46 -14.15
CA SER A 436 -29.20 -18.03 -15.05
C SER A 436 -28.65 -18.97 -16.13
N PRO A 437 -29.47 -19.76 -16.88
CA PRO A 437 -30.58 -20.64 -16.46
C PRO A 437 -30.55 -22.03 -17.17
N GLU A 438 -31.06 -23.09 -16.52
CA GLU A 438 -31.88 -24.16 -17.15
C GLU A 438 -32.33 -25.19 -16.09
N VAL A 439 -33.55 -24.98 -15.59
CA VAL A 439 -34.61 -25.96 -15.25
C VAL A 439 -34.19 -27.34 -14.73
N ASP A 440 -34.30 -27.58 -13.42
CA ASP A 440 -35.45 -28.32 -12.86
C ASP A 440 -35.52 -28.21 -11.31
N ALA A 441 -36.76 -28.28 -10.82
CA ALA A 441 -37.25 -27.84 -9.52
C ALA A 441 -36.65 -28.54 -8.28
N ASP A 442 -36.07 -27.76 -7.36
CA ASP A 442 -36.62 -27.60 -6.00
C ASP A 442 -35.99 -26.38 -5.31
N THR A 443 -36.88 -25.54 -4.77
CA THR A 443 -36.78 -24.16 -4.28
C THR A 443 -35.53 -23.81 -3.44
N VAL A 444 -34.65 -22.98 -4.01
CA VAL A 444 -33.72 -22.12 -3.25
C VAL A 444 -34.20 -20.69 -3.38
N HIS A 445 -34.72 -20.13 -2.29
CA HIS A 445 -35.17 -18.73 -2.21
C HIS A 445 -33.95 -17.81 -2.22
N HIS A 446 -33.69 -17.12 -3.33
CA HIS A 446 -32.73 -16.02 -3.35
C HIS A 446 -33.43 -14.72 -2.93
N ALA A 447 -32.88 -14.05 -1.91
CA ALA A 447 -33.42 -12.80 -1.38
C ALA A 447 -33.35 -11.67 -2.43
N VAL A 448 -34.48 -11.04 -2.74
CA VAL A 448 -34.58 -10.00 -3.77
C VAL A 448 -34.43 -8.60 -3.16
N GLU A 449 -33.69 -7.70 -3.81
CA GLU A 449 -33.61 -6.30 -3.36
C GLU A 449 -34.82 -5.48 -3.87
N ILE A 450 -35.56 -4.86 -2.95
CA ILE A 450 -36.75 -4.07 -3.25
C ILE A 450 -36.42 -2.58 -3.21
N TRP A 451 -36.34 -1.99 -4.40
CA TRP A 451 -36.09 -0.55 -4.58
C TRP A 451 -37.35 0.32 -4.49
N HIS A 452 -38.52 -0.24 -4.83
CA HIS A 452 -39.81 0.45 -4.89
C HIS A 452 -40.88 -0.32 -4.10
N VAL A 453 -40.99 -0.04 -2.81
CA VAL A 453 -41.87 -0.77 -1.87
C VAL A 453 -43.35 -0.68 -2.26
N GLY A 454 -43.81 0.50 -2.68
CA GLY A 454 -45.21 0.72 -3.09
C GLY A 454 -45.61 -0.17 -4.26
N ASP A 455 -44.80 -0.16 -5.32
CA ASP A 455 -45.05 -0.94 -6.54
C ASP A 455 -45.09 -2.44 -6.26
N VAL A 456 -44.23 -2.95 -5.37
CA VAL A 456 -44.21 -4.38 -5.03
C VAL A 456 -45.44 -4.78 -4.22
N LEU A 457 -45.87 -3.94 -3.27
CA LEU A 457 -47.10 -4.18 -2.50
C LEU A 457 -48.36 -4.08 -3.37
N GLU A 458 -48.40 -3.16 -4.33
CA GLU A 458 -49.54 -2.94 -5.23
C GLU A 458 -49.61 -3.95 -6.38
N SER A 459 -48.46 -4.45 -6.85
CA SER A 459 -48.40 -5.44 -7.93
C SER A 459 -48.81 -6.86 -7.50
N GLY A 460 -49.01 -7.11 -6.19
CA GLY A 460 -49.45 -8.42 -5.69
C GLY A 460 -48.46 -9.54 -5.97
N ARG A 461 -47.17 -9.22 -6.14
CA ARG A 461 -46.11 -10.22 -6.40
C ARG A 461 -45.85 -11.16 -5.23
N THR A 462 -46.32 -10.82 -4.03
CA THR A 462 -46.28 -11.69 -2.86
C THR A 462 -47.65 -12.36 -2.68
N ALA A 463 -47.66 -13.67 -2.40
CA ALA A 463 -48.89 -14.45 -2.20
C ALA A 463 -49.72 -13.98 -0.98
N GLY A 464 -49.11 -13.21 -0.06
CA GLY A 464 -49.74 -12.58 1.09
C GLY A 464 -49.08 -11.25 1.48
N LEU A 465 -49.53 -10.66 2.60
CA LEU A 465 -48.91 -9.44 3.15
C LEU A 465 -47.55 -9.77 3.78
N PRO A 466 -46.46 -9.11 3.36
CA PRO A 466 -45.13 -9.43 3.86
C PRO A 466 -44.95 -9.06 5.33
N TRP A 467 -44.10 -9.82 6.03
CA TRP A 467 -43.66 -9.54 7.38
C TRP A 467 -42.37 -8.73 7.32
N LEU A 468 -42.36 -7.55 7.90
CA LEU A 468 -41.28 -6.57 7.80
C LEU A 468 -40.52 -6.44 9.12
N PHE A 469 -39.23 -6.70 9.10
CA PHE A 469 -38.31 -6.44 10.19
C PHE A 469 -37.44 -5.23 9.86
N ILE A 470 -37.23 -4.35 10.82
CA ILE A 470 -36.52 -3.09 10.63
C ILE A 470 -35.42 -2.96 11.68
N ASP A 471 -34.18 -2.80 11.21
CA ASP A 471 -33.08 -2.36 12.08
C ASP A 471 -33.22 -0.85 12.35
N GLY A 472 -33.78 -0.54 13.52
CA GLY A 472 -34.14 0.83 13.88
C GLY A 472 -32.93 1.76 14.04
N TYR A 473 -31.79 1.26 14.54
CA TYR A 473 -30.59 2.11 14.67
C TYR A 473 -29.95 2.38 13.32
N ASN A 474 -29.92 1.39 12.43
CA ASN A 474 -29.39 1.56 11.09
C ASN A 474 -30.21 2.60 10.32
N VAL A 475 -31.54 2.51 10.36
CA VAL A 475 -32.43 3.50 9.74
C VAL A 475 -32.25 4.90 10.31
N VAL A 476 -32.22 5.06 11.64
CA VAL A 476 -32.05 6.38 12.28
C VAL A 476 -30.71 7.03 11.89
N LYS A 477 -29.62 6.25 11.86
CA LYS A 477 -28.28 6.76 11.55
C LYS A 477 -28.07 7.05 10.06
N ARG A 478 -28.62 6.23 9.16
CA ARG A 478 -28.41 6.32 7.71
C ARG A 478 -29.31 7.35 7.06
N VAL A 479 -30.53 7.53 7.55
CA VAL A 479 -31.49 8.47 6.99
C VAL A 479 -31.18 9.90 7.48
N HIS A 480 -30.81 10.78 6.55
CA HIS A 480 -30.44 12.17 6.85
C HIS A 480 -31.49 12.91 7.70
N ALA A 481 -32.79 12.72 7.42
CA ALA A 481 -33.85 13.41 8.16
C ALA A 481 -33.95 12.96 9.62
N LEU A 482 -33.80 11.66 9.90
CA LEU A 482 -33.85 11.09 11.25
C LEU A 482 -32.56 11.36 12.02
N SER A 483 -31.41 11.28 11.35
CA SER A 483 -30.11 11.64 11.94
C SER A 483 -30.08 13.11 12.38
N ARG A 484 -30.70 14.04 11.62
CA ARG A 484 -30.84 15.44 12.06
C ARG A 484 -31.65 15.58 13.36
N ILE A 485 -32.74 14.82 13.50
CA ILE A 485 -33.56 14.80 14.72
C ILE A 485 -32.76 14.21 15.89
N GLU A 486 -32.00 13.14 15.65
CA GLU A 486 -31.13 12.54 16.67
C GLU A 486 -30.11 13.55 17.21
N HIS A 487 -29.43 14.29 16.32
CA HIS A 487 -28.43 15.28 16.71
C HIS A 487 -29.02 16.52 17.40
N GLY A 488 -30.27 16.89 17.09
CA GLY A 488 -30.94 18.07 17.64
C GLY A 488 -31.73 17.82 18.92
N GLU A 489 -32.58 16.80 18.92
CA GLU A 489 -33.58 16.50 19.95
C GLU A 489 -33.29 15.19 20.71
N GLY A 490 -32.29 14.44 20.26
CA GLY A 490 -31.84 13.19 20.85
C GLY A 490 -32.44 11.95 20.20
N LEU A 491 -31.82 10.80 20.48
CA LEU A 491 -32.16 9.51 19.91
C LEU A 491 -33.62 9.09 20.17
N ALA A 492 -34.18 9.45 21.33
CA ALA A 492 -35.58 9.15 21.67
C ALA A 492 -36.55 9.85 20.70
N ALA A 493 -36.32 11.12 20.36
CA ALA A 493 -37.16 11.85 19.41
C ALA A 493 -37.07 11.28 17.98
N ALA A 494 -35.86 10.89 17.54
CA ALA A 494 -35.66 10.26 16.25
C ALA A 494 -36.36 8.89 16.16
N ARG A 495 -36.28 8.10 17.24
CA ARG A 495 -36.99 6.83 17.37
C ARG A 495 -38.49 7.00 17.29
N ASP A 496 -39.05 7.93 18.06
CA ASP A 496 -40.48 8.16 18.11
C ASP A 496 -41.01 8.65 16.74
N SER A 497 -40.22 9.47 16.03
CA SER A 497 -40.52 9.90 14.65
C SER A 497 -40.51 8.74 13.64
N LEU A 498 -39.55 7.81 13.74
CA LEU A 498 -39.51 6.61 12.91
C LEU A 498 -40.72 5.71 13.19
N VAL A 499 -40.99 5.40 14.46
CA VAL A 499 -42.12 4.54 14.86
C VAL A 499 -43.45 5.16 14.42
N ALA A 500 -43.65 6.46 14.59
CA ALA A 500 -44.84 7.16 14.11
C ALA A 500 -45.02 7.04 12.59
N SER A 501 -43.92 7.07 11.83
CA SER A 501 -43.97 6.90 10.37
C SER A 501 -44.25 5.44 9.98
N CYS A 502 -43.73 4.46 10.71
CA CYS A 502 -44.06 3.05 10.49
C CYS A 502 -45.54 2.74 10.77
N ARG A 503 -46.17 3.41 11.75
CA ARG A 503 -47.58 3.21 12.07
C ARG A 503 -48.52 3.59 10.92
N SER A 504 -48.18 4.60 10.11
CA SER A 504 -49.04 5.01 8.98
C SER A 504 -49.10 3.96 7.86
N VAL A 505 -48.11 3.07 7.77
CA VAL A 505 -48.04 2.02 6.74
C VAL A 505 -48.24 0.61 7.28
N ALA A 506 -48.40 0.43 8.61
CA ALA A 506 -48.42 -0.88 9.25
C ALA A 506 -49.48 -1.83 8.68
N GLN A 507 -50.64 -1.32 8.26
CA GLN A 507 -51.73 -2.11 7.66
C GLN A 507 -51.37 -2.73 6.30
N ARG A 508 -50.30 -2.27 5.64
CA ARG A 508 -49.81 -2.82 4.37
C ARG A 508 -48.90 -4.04 4.57
N PHE A 509 -48.62 -4.41 5.81
CA PHE A 509 -47.76 -5.53 6.19
C PHE A 509 -48.53 -6.49 7.09
N GLY A 510 -48.22 -7.79 6.99
CA GLY A 510 -48.82 -8.81 7.87
C GLY A 510 -48.30 -8.69 9.30
N ARG A 511 -47.06 -8.22 9.44
CA ARG A 511 -46.38 -7.92 10.70
C ARG A 511 -45.31 -6.86 10.43
N LEU A 512 -45.17 -5.87 11.31
CA LEU A 512 -44.11 -4.86 11.22
C LEU A 512 -43.41 -4.75 12.57
N GLU A 513 -42.13 -5.12 12.60
CA GLU A 513 -41.31 -5.05 13.81
C GLU A 513 -40.12 -4.10 13.64
N VAL A 514 -39.99 -3.14 14.56
CA VAL A 514 -38.84 -2.24 14.63
C VAL A 514 -37.99 -2.63 15.83
N VAL A 515 -36.75 -3.03 15.57
CA VAL A 515 -35.83 -3.52 16.60
C VAL A 515 -34.78 -2.45 16.90
N PHE A 516 -34.63 -2.12 18.17
CA PHE A 516 -33.60 -1.22 18.69
C PHE A 516 -32.73 -1.96 19.70
N ASP A 517 -31.43 -1.67 19.68
CA ASP A 517 -30.53 -2.01 20.78
C ASP A 517 -30.93 -1.28 22.08
N GLY A 518 -31.32 -2.05 23.10
CA GLY A 518 -31.76 -1.51 24.38
C GLY A 518 -30.60 -1.27 25.36
N ARG A 519 -30.81 -0.32 26.27
CA ARG A 519 -29.88 -0.03 27.39
C ARG A 519 -30.29 -0.71 28.71
N GLY A 520 -31.36 -1.51 28.70
CA GLY A 520 -31.91 -2.17 29.87
C GLY A 520 -31.45 -3.62 29.97
N THR A 521 -31.42 -4.19 31.18
CA THR A 521 -31.08 -5.61 31.41
C THR A 521 -32.20 -6.58 31.01
N VAL A 522 -33.42 -6.07 30.79
CA VAL A 522 -34.60 -6.85 30.39
C VAL A 522 -35.03 -6.38 29.00
N PRO A 523 -35.25 -7.30 28.05
CA PRO A 523 -35.77 -6.92 26.75
C PRO A 523 -37.23 -6.44 26.92
N SER A 524 -37.57 -5.32 26.30
CA SER A 524 -38.96 -4.82 26.29
C SER A 524 -39.56 -4.93 24.89
N ARG A 525 -40.82 -5.33 24.84
CA ARG A 525 -41.60 -5.46 23.61
C ARG A 525 -42.91 -4.73 23.79
N GLU A 526 -43.15 -3.74 22.93
CA GLU A 526 -44.36 -2.93 22.94
C GLU A 526 -45.03 -3.07 21.58
N THR A 527 -46.32 -3.39 21.54
CA THR A 527 -47.09 -3.46 20.28
C THR A 527 -48.19 -2.42 20.32
N SER A 528 -48.19 -1.52 19.34
CA SER A 528 -49.14 -0.41 19.24
C SER A 528 -49.39 -0.09 17.76
N ASP A 529 -50.66 0.05 17.39
CA ASP A 529 -51.12 0.44 16.06
C ASP A 529 -50.52 -0.40 14.91
N GLY A 530 -50.46 -1.73 15.10
CA GLY A 530 -49.93 -2.67 14.10
C GLY A 530 -48.39 -2.70 13.99
N VAL A 531 -47.67 -1.93 14.82
CA VAL A 531 -46.21 -1.94 14.91
C VAL A 531 -45.76 -2.55 16.23
N THR A 532 -44.86 -3.51 16.17
CA THR A 532 -44.15 -4.04 17.34
C THR A 532 -42.78 -3.37 17.45
N VAL A 533 -42.54 -2.65 18.53
CA VAL A 533 -41.24 -2.08 18.87
C VAL A 533 -40.56 -2.99 19.88
N VAL A 534 -39.34 -3.43 19.57
CA VAL A 534 -38.54 -4.30 20.43
C VAL A 534 -37.27 -3.59 20.85
N PHE A 535 -36.99 -3.57 22.16
CA PHE A 535 -35.70 -3.20 22.71
C PHE A 535 -35.00 -4.45 23.22
N THR A 536 -33.83 -4.74 22.67
CA THR A 536 -33.05 -5.90 23.10
C THR A 536 -32.39 -5.66 24.46
N ALA A 537 -32.16 -6.73 25.22
CA ALA A 537 -31.42 -6.61 26.48
C ALA A 537 -29.96 -6.22 26.21
N GLN A 538 -29.42 -5.37 27.07
CA GLN A 538 -28.00 -5.03 27.04
C GLN A 538 -27.19 -6.24 27.54
N THR A 539 -26.57 -6.96 26.61
CA THR A 539 -25.50 -7.92 26.91
C THR A 539 -24.13 -7.30 26.64
N HIS A 540 -23.03 -7.94 27.06
CA HIS A 540 -21.67 -7.42 26.89
C HIS A 540 -21.26 -7.18 25.42
N ASP A 541 -22.01 -7.75 24.47
CA ASP A 541 -21.82 -7.58 23.03
C ASP A 541 -22.66 -6.42 22.48
N SER A 542 -22.10 -5.65 21.54
CA SER A 542 -22.73 -4.49 20.91
C SER A 542 -23.65 -4.82 19.72
N GLN A 543 -24.08 -6.08 19.57
CA GLN A 543 -24.83 -6.60 18.41
C GLN A 543 -26.14 -7.31 18.81
N ASN A 544 -26.83 -6.78 19.83
CA ASN A 544 -28.00 -7.46 20.40
C ASN A 544 -29.23 -7.40 19.50
N ALA A 545 -29.42 -6.28 18.78
CA ALA A 545 -30.49 -6.11 17.79
C ALA A 545 -30.35 -7.10 16.64
N ASP A 546 -29.15 -7.26 16.09
CA ASP A 546 -28.83 -8.18 14.99
C ASP A 546 -29.16 -9.63 15.37
N ARG A 547 -28.70 -10.07 16.55
CA ARG A 547 -29.00 -11.40 17.08
C ARG A 547 -30.50 -11.62 17.27
N TYR A 548 -31.22 -10.60 17.77
CA TYR A 548 -32.67 -10.69 17.93
C TYR A 548 -33.38 -10.83 16.59
N ILE A 549 -33.02 -9.99 15.60
CA ILE A 549 -33.57 -10.04 14.25
C ILE A 549 -33.32 -11.42 13.65
N MET A 550 -32.08 -11.91 13.66
CA MET A 550 -31.73 -13.23 13.12
C MET A 550 -32.51 -14.38 13.75
N ARG A 551 -32.65 -14.37 15.09
CA ARG A 551 -33.46 -15.37 15.79
C ARG A 551 -34.93 -15.29 15.39
N GLN A 552 -35.51 -14.09 15.33
CA GLN A 552 -36.90 -13.93 14.91
C GLN A 552 -37.12 -14.34 13.46
N LEU A 553 -36.24 -13.96 12.54
CA LEU A 553 -36.34 -14.36 11.13
C LEU A 553 -36.31 -15.89 10.99
N GLY A 554 -35.48 -16.58 11.76
CA GLY A 554 -35.42 -18.04 11.78
C GLY A 554 -36.66 -18.70 12.40
N GLU A 555 -37.19 -18.16 13.50
CA GLU A 555 -38.38 -18.70 14.17
C GLU A 555 -39.65 -18.57 13.33
N VAL A 556 -39.78 -17.48 12.56
CA VAL A 556 -41.01 -17.15 11.83
C VAL A 556 -40.95 -17.47 10.35
N ARG A 557 -39.84 -18.04 9.86
CA ARG A 557 -39.63 -18.28 8.43
C ARG A 557 -40.74 -19.14 7.83
N ASP A 558 -41.11 -20.20 8.54
CA ASP A 558 -42.11 -21.17 8.08
C ASP A 558 -43.56 -20.67 8.29
N ASP A 559 -43.75 -19.54 8.97
CA ASP A 559 -45.06 -18.97 9.31
C ASP A 559 -45.55 -17.92 8.31
N THR A 560 -44.73 -17.53 7.33
CA THR A 560 -45.06 -16.47 6.36
C THR A 560 -44.51 -16.74 4.96
N ASP A 561 -45.28 -16.37 3.94
CA ASP A 561 -44.89 -16.50 2.54
C ASP A 561 -43.87 -15.43 2.08
N ALA A 562 -43.72 -14.35 2.85
CA ALA A 562 -42.81 -13.25 2.52
C ALA A 562 -42.24 -12.57 3.77
N LEU A 563 -40.92 -12.59 3.89
CA LEU A 563 -40.15 -12.04 5.00
C LEU A 563 -39.16 -10.98 4.51
N TRP A 564 -39.34 -9.73 4.90
CA TRP A 564 -38.57 -8.59 4.41
C TRP A 564 -37.74 -7.96 5.54
N LEU A 565 -36.51 -7.56 5.24
CA LEU A 565 -35.61 -6.88 6.18
C LEU A 565 -35.19 -5.50 5.66
N VAL A 566 -35.34 -4.47 6.50
CA VAL A 566 -34.82 -3.12 6.24
C VAL A 566 -33.50 -2.93 6.99
N THR A 567 -32.39 -2.90 6.25
CA THR A 567 -31.06 -2.56 6.79
C THR A 567 -30.08 -2.26 5.65
N ASP A 568 -29.19 -1.28 5.87
CA ASP A 568 -27.99 -1.05 5.05
C ASP A 568 -26.73 -1.60 5.75
N ASP A 569 -26.88 -2.39 6.81
CA ASP A 569 -25.76 -3.11 7.43
C ASP A 569 -25.44 -4.37 6.63
N TYR A 570 -24.29 -4.36 5.94
CA TYR A 570 -23.81 -5.50 5.16
C TYR A 570 -23.58 -6.75 6.00
N GLY A 571 -23.21 -6.61 7.28
CA GLY A 571 -23.01 -7.75 8.17
C GLY A 571 -24.33 -8.46 8.48
N LEU A 572 -25.34 -7.71 8.91
CA LEU A 572 -26.67 -8.27 9.16
C LEU A 572 -27.30 -8.80 7.88
N ARG A 573 -27.17 -8.09 6.75
CA ARG A 573 -27.69 -8.52 5.45
C ARG A 573 -27.10 -9.86 5.01
N TYR A 574 -25.78 -10.03 5.13
CA TYR A 574 -25.09 -11.28 4.79
C TYR A 574 -25.62 -12.47 5.61
N HIS A 575 -25.84 -12.28 6.91
CA HIS A 575 -26.37 -13.34 7.77
C HIS A 575 -27.85 -13.64 7.50
N ALA A 576 -28.65 -12.62 7.17
CA ALA A 576 -30.08 -12.76 6.93
C ALA A 576 -30.45 -13.27 5.53
N GLU A 577 -29.49 -13.37 4.60
CA GLU A 577 -29.74 -13.73 3.19
C GLU A 577 -30.40 -15.11 3.02
N ALA A 578 -30.10 -16.05 3.92
CA ALA A 578 -30.70 -17.38 3.92
C ALA A 578 -32.13 -17.42 4.51
N LEU A 579 -32.56 -16.35 5.19
CA LEU A 579 -33.82 -16.32 5.96
C LEU A 579 -34.82 -15.30 5.40
N ALA A 580 -34.36 -14.16 4.89
CA ALA A 580 -35.22 -13.12 4.34
C ALA A 580 -35.46 -13.34 2.84
N ASP A 581 -36.70 -13.12 2.38
CA ASP A 581 -37.05 -13.13 0.96
C ASP A 581 -36.69 -11.83 0.25
N ALA A 582 -36.58 -10.73 1.00
CA ALA A 582 -36.20 -9.45 0.42
C ALA A 582 -35.48 -8.50 1.37
N PHE A 583 -34.65 -7.65 0.79
CA PHE A 583 -33.96 -6.56 1.48
C PHE A 583 -34.43 -5.21 0.96
N LEU A 584 -34.63 -4.27 1.88
CA LEU A 584 -35.03 -2.91 1.57
C LEU A 584 -33.94 -1.94 2.04
N PRO A 585 -33.37 -1.13 1.14
CA PRO A 585 -32.45 -0.06 1.53
C PRO A 585 -33.14 0.96 2.46
N THR A 586 -32.40 1.47 3.46
CA THR A 586 -33.02 2.32 4.50
C THR A 586 -33.55 3.63 3.96
N ASP A 587 -32.89 4.21 2.96
CA ASP A 587 -33.28 5.45 2.28
C ASP A 587 -34.57 5.26 1.47
N ARG A 588 -34.71 4.12 0.78
CA ARG A 588 -35.89 3.77 -0.03
C ARG A 588 -37.09 3.46 0.83
N PHE A 589 -36.88 2.70 1.91
CA PHE A 589 -37.94 2.45 2.88
C PHE A 589 -38.42 3.77 3.51
N TYR A 590 -37.49 4.65 3.93
CA TYR A 590 -37.88 5.93 4.50
C TYR A 590 -38.58 6.86 3.50
N HIS A 591 -38.20 6.84 2.23
CA HIS A 591 -38.94 7.55 1.18
C HIS A 591 -40.38 7.04 1.07
N PHE A 592 -40.58 5.72 1.08
CA PHE A 592 -41.91 5.11 1.09
C PHE A 592 -42.74 5.53 2.32
N LEU A 593 -42.13 5.55 3.51
CA LEU A 593 -42.79 6.03 4.73
C LEU A 593 -43.25 7.48 4.61
N ARG A 594 -42.45 8.35 3.99
CA ARG A 594 -42.79 9.77 3.82
C ARG A 594 -43.95 9.99 2.87
N VAL A 595 -43.95 9.32 1.71
CA VAL A 595 -45.03 9.44 0.72
C VAL A 595 -46.38 9.02 1.32
N ASN A 596 -46.38 8.00 2.17
CA ASN A 596 -47.59 7.45 2.81
C ASN A 596 -47.88 8.04 4.20
N ARG A 597 -47.22 9.15 4.57
CA ARG A 597 -47.54 9.92 5.79
C ARG A 597 -48.40 11.15 5.49
N ASP A 598 -48.33 11.63 4.24
CA ASP A 598 -49.09 12.78 3.73
C ASP A 598 -50.35 12.38 2.93
N SER A 599 -50.65 11.08 2.87
CA SER A 599 -51.87 10.48 2.30
C SER A 599 -52.76 9.96 3.41
#